data_AF-A0A3B9A1A4-F1
#
_entry.id   AF-A0A3B9A1A4-F1
#
_cell.length_a   1.000
_cell.length_b   1.000
_cell.length_c   1.000
_cell.angle_alpha   90.00
_cell.angle_beta   90.00
_cell.angle_gamma   90.00
#
_symmetry.space_group_name_H-M   'P 1'
#
loop_
_entity.id
_entity.type
_entity.pdbx_description
1 polymer ?
#
loop_
_entity_poly.entity_id
_entity_poly.type
_entity_poly.pdbx_seq_one_letter_code
_entity_poly.pdbx_strand_id
1 'polypeptide(L)' 'EGQRGMSRPRPPFPAVRGLWNKPTNINNVETFANVSYIFYNGADWYASIGTEGTKGTKIFALTGKVK' A
#
# COMPACT_ATOMS: atom_id res chain seq x y z
N GLU A 1 14.18 -13.48 0.90
CA GLU A 1 14.70 -14.64 0.11
C GLU A 1 16.16 -15.01 0.44
N GLY A 2 16.75 -14.48 1.52
CA GLY A 2 18.13 -14.82 1.93
C GLY A 2 19.24 -14.19 1.09
N GLN A 3 18.90 -13.53 -0.03
CA GLN A 3 19.84 -12.81 -0.90
C GLN A 3 19.98 -11.34 -0.48
N ARG A 4 21.02 -10.68 -0.98
CA ARG A 4 21.18 -9.22 -0.86
C ARG A 4 19.94 -8.51 -1.43
N GLY A 5 19.45 -7.49 -0.73
CA GLY A 5 18.24 -6.72 -1.08
C GLY A 5 18.40 -5.79 -2.28
N MET A 6 18.87 -6.30 -3.41
CA MET A 6 18.96 -5.57 -4.67
C MET A 6 17.62 -5.63 -5.42
N SER A 7 17.21 -4.50 -5.99
CA SER A 7 16.06 -4.47 -6.91
C SER A 7 16.29 -5.40 -8.10
N ARG A 8 15.27 -6.17 -8.48
CA ARG A 8 15.30 -7.02 -9.67
C ARG A 8 14.85 -6.23 -10.91
N PRO A 9 15.51 -6.40 -12.07
CA PRO A 9 14.99 -5.86 -13.32
C PRO A 9 13.64 -6.51 -13.64
N ARG A 10 12.73 -5.72 -14.18
CA ARG A 10 11.37 -6.15 -14.57
C ARG A 10 11.28 -6.10 -16.10
N PRO A 11 10.58 -7.04 -16.77
CA PRO A 11 9.80 -8.17 -16.24
C PRO A 11 10.65 -9.39 -15.80
N PRO A 12 10.09 -10.34 -15.01
CA PRO A 12 8.70 -10.39 -14.52
C PRO A 12 8.44 -9.45 -13.33
N PHE A 13 7.21 -8.96 -13.22
CA PHE A 13 6.75 -8.22 -12.04
C PHE A 13 6.51 -9.18 -10.86
N PRO A 14 6.65 -8.73 -9.60
CA PRO A 14 6.41 -9.57 -8.41
C PRO A 14 5.04 -10.24 -8.38
N ALA A 15 4.01 -9.57 -8.91
CA ALA A 15 2.65 -10.10 -9.04
C ALA A 15 2.61 -11.40 -9.85
N VAL A 16 3.53 -11.59 -10.79
CA VAL A 16 3.67 -12.83 -11.58
C VAL A 16 4.69 -13.77 -10.93
N ARG A 17 5.85 -13.25 -10.53
CA ARG A 17 6.94 -14.03 -9.91
C ARG A 17 7.73 -13.15 -8.92
N GLY A 18 7.34 -13.23 -7.66
CA GLY A 18 7.92 -12.47 -6.54
C GLY A 18 8.64 -13.38 -5.54
N LEU A 19 8.20 -13.35 -4.29
CA LEU A 19 8.81 -14.07 -3.18
C LEU A 19 8.91 -15.57 -3.47
N TRP A 20 10.12 -16.11 -3.43
CA TRP A 20 10.39 -17.54 -3.68
C TRP A 20 9.84 -18.01 -5.04
N ASN A 21 9.89 -17.14 -6.05
CA ASN A 21 9.35 -17.37 -7.37
C ASN A 21 7.82 -17.64 -7.41
N LYS A 22 7.07 -17.24 -6.38
CA LYS A 22 5.61 -17.31 -6.36
C LYS A 22 4.98 -15.94 -6.64
N PRO A 23 3.78 -15.89 -7.24
CA PRO A 23 3.01 -14.65 -7.36
C PRO A 23 2.91 -13.94 -6.00
N THR A 24 3.31 -12.66 -5.95
CA THR A 24 3.36 -11.90 -4.69
C THR A 24 2.98 -10.44 -4.92
N ASN A 25 2.01 -9.96 -4.15
CA ASN A 25 1.69 -8.53 -4.06
C ASN A 25 2.27 -7.94 -2.78
N ILE A 26 2.95 -6.81 -2.91
CA ILE A 26 3.57 -6.08 -1.81
C ILE A 26 2.78 -4.79 -1.64
N ASN A 27 2.15 -4.62 -0.48
CA ASN A 27 1.40 -3.41 -0.14
C ASN A 27 2.01 -2.76 1.09
N ASN A 28 1.86 -1.44 1.22
CA ASN A 28 2.25 -0.73 2.43
C ASN A 28 1.32 -1.13 3.60
N VAL A 29 1.84 -1.06 4.83
CA VAL A 29 1.07 -1.34 6.06
C VAL A 29 -0.17 -0.47 6.15
N GLU A 30 -0.08 0.83 5.81
CA GLU A 30 -1.21 1.76 5.81
C GLU A 30 -2.34 1.30 4.89
N THR A 31 -2.00 0.75 3.73
CA THR A 31 -2.99 0.21 2.79
C THR A 31 -3.80 -0.90 3.46
N PHE A 32 -3.14 -1.88 4.10
CA PHE A 32 -3.84 -2.96 4.79
C PHE A 32 -4.57 -2.50 6.04
N ALA A 33 -4.06 -1.50 6.76
CA ALA A 33 -4.75 -0.91 7.89
C ALA A 33 -6.12 -0.33 7.48
N ASN A 34 -6.17 0.37 6.34
CA ASN A 34 -7.41 0.96 5.82
C ASN A 34 -8.42 -0.10 5.33
N VAL A 35 -7.97 -1.28 4.89
CA VAL A 35 -8.86 -2.36 4.43
C VAL A 35 -9.88 -2.77 5.49
N SER A 36 -9.48 -2.85 6.76
CA SER A 36 -10.40 -3.20 7.84
C SER A 36 -11.55 -2.19 7.99
N TYR A 37 -11.23 -0.89 7.98
CA TYR A 37 -12.22 0.19 8.05
C TYR A 37 -13.13 0.22 6.83
N ILE A 38 -12.60 -0.06 5.64
CA ILE A 38 -13.39 -0.18 4.41
C ILE A 38 -14.39 -1.34 4.53
N PHE A 39 -14.00 -2.49 5.09
CA PHE A 39 -14.92 -3.62 5.29
C PHE A 39 -16.03 -3.31 6.28
N TYR A 40 -15.72 -2.63 7.39
CA TYR A 40 -16.72 -2.33 8.42
C TYR A 40 -17.70 -1.21 8.03
N ASN A 41 -17.25 -0.19 7.30
CA ASN A 41 -18.05 1.00 7.01
C ASN A 41 -18.54 1.07 5.55
N GLY A 42 -18.01 0.20 4.67
CA GLY A 42 -18.31 0.19 3.24
C GLY A 42 -17.36 1.06 2.40
N ALA A 43 -17.26 0.72 1.11
CA ALA A 43 -16.40 1.43 0.16
C ALA A 43 -16.88 2.87 -0.10
N ASP A 44 -18.19 3.11 -0.16
CA ASP A 44 -18.77 4.44 -0.38
C ASP A 44 -18.43 5.40 0.75
N TRP A 45 -18.45 4.91 2.00
CA TRP A 45 -18.02 5.69 3.15
C TRP A 45 -16.55 6.12 3.01
N TYR A 46 -15.66 5.19 2.70
CA TYR A 46 -14.24 5.50 2.52
C TYR A 46 -14.01 6.45 1.33
N ALA A 47 -14.78 6.30 0.24
CA ALA A 47 -14.72 7.14 -0.96
C ALA A 47 -15.38 8.52 -0.82
N SER A 48 -16.18 8.73 0.22
CA SER A 48 -16.74 10.04 0.57
C SER A 48 -15.67 11.01 1.12
N ILE A 49 -14.53 10.46 1.56
CA ILE A 49 -13.39 11.21 2.10
C ILE A 49 -12.37 11.44 0.98
N GLY A 50 -11.79 12.64 0.92
CA GLY A 50 -10.75 13.01 -0.04
C GLY A 50 -11.29 13.76 -1.26
N THR A 51 -10.58 13.67 -2.38
CA THR A 51 -10.94 14.35 -3.65
C THR A 51 -11.57 13.37 -4.64
N GLU A 52 -11.98 13.84 -5.81
CA GLU A 52 -12.50 12.95 -6.86
C GLU A 52 -11.47 11.89 -7.30
N GLY A 53 -10.21 12.28 -7.46
CA GLY A 53 -9.13 11.38 -7.90
C GLY A 53 -8.42 10.61 -6.78
N THR A 54 -8.54 11.03 -5.52
CA THR A 54 -7.83 10.41 -4.38
C THR A 54 -8.78 10.20 -3.21
N LYS A 55 -9.14 8.94 -2.95
CA LYS A 55 -10.13 8.53 -1.95
C LYS A 55 -9.50 8.12 -0.62
N GLY A 56 -10.20 8.42 0.47
CA GLY A 56 -9.86 8.00 1.82
C GLY A 56 -8.91 8.92 2.55
N THR A 57 -8.33 8.40 3.63
CA THR A 57 -7.44 9.14 4.53
C THR A 57 -5.98 8.78 4.28
N LYS A 58 -5.09 9.74 4.55
CA LYS A 58 -3.64 9.56 4.45
C LYS A 58 -2.97 9.99 5.75
N ILE A 59 -2.05 9.18 6.26
CA ILE A 59 -1.22 9.48 7.42
C ILE A 59 -0.02 10.31 6.96
N PHE A 60 0.17 11.46 7.61
CA PHE A 60 1.32 12.35 7.38
C PHE A 60 2.27 12.29 8.58
N ALA A 61 3.54 12.00 8.31
CA ALA A 61 4.60 12.13 9.31
C ALA A 61 5.17 13.56 9.24
N LEU A 62 4.77 14.42 10.18
CA LEU A 62 5.34 15.75 10.35
C LEU A 62 6.60 15.64 11.20
N THR A 63 7.75 16.01 10.64
CA THR A 63 9.06 15.89 11.31
C THR A 63 9.89 17.15 11.13
N GLY A 64 10.80 17.42 12.06
CA GLY A 64 11.67 18.61 12.06
C GLY A 64 11.16 19.72 12.98
N LYS A 65 11.62 20.95 12.77
CA LYS A 65 11.18 22.13 13.54
C LYS A 65 9.81 22.59 13.06
N VAL A 66 8.77 21.94 13.55
CA VAL A 66 7.38 22.35 13.37
C VAL A 66 7.09 23.49 14.38
N LYS A 67 6.43 24.55 13.92
CA LYS A 67 6.13 25.76 14.69
C LYS A 67 4.89 25.61 15.54
#